data_AF-A0A537YTG7-F1
#
_entry.id   AF-A0A537YTG7-F1
#
_cell.length_a   1.000
_cell.length_b   1.000
_cell.length_c   1.000
_cell.angle_alpha   90.00
_cell.angle_beta   90.00
_cell.angle_gamma   90.00
#
_symmetry.space_group_name_H-M   'P 1'
#
loop_
_entity.id
_entity.type
_entity.pdbx_description
1 polymer ?
#
loop_
_entity_poly.entity_id
_entity_poly.type
_entity_poly.pdbx_seq_one_letter_code
_entity_poly.pdbx_strand_id
1 'polypeptide(L)'
;MEADVRTRLAPEVWRTSLDERLTDREIARSGSIEGHIWVGSQELYPGGHLVDASDPARAWSDAIEIDFQEIVLESNVQAITLIFSDLEVAELDTAQ
;
A
#
# COMPACT_ATOMS: atom_id res chain seq x y z
N MET A 1 -8.97 10.22 9.53
CA MET A 1 -8.36 9.29 8.56
C MET A 1 -8.74 7.89 8.99
N GLU A 2 -9.20 7.11 8.03
CA GLU A 2 -9.43 5.67 8.18
C GLU A 2 -8.52 4.93 7.19
N ALA A 3 -8.04 3.74 7.59
CA ALA A 3 -7.21 2.89 6.75
C ALA A 3 -7.64 1.43 6.88
N ASP A 4 -7.97 0.79 5.76
CA ASP A 4 -8.17 -0.65 5.65
C ASP A 4 -7.02 -1.26 4.85
N VAL A 5 -6.42 -2.33 5.38
CA VAL A 5 -5.31 -3.03 4.73
C VAL A 5 -5.70 -4.48 4.52
N ARG A 6 -5.70 -4.91 3.26
CA ARG A 6 -5.96 -6.28 2.87
C ARG A 6 -4.75 -6.91 2.23
N THR A 7 -4.16 -7.88 2.94
CA THR A 7 -3.04 -8.68 2.45
C THR A 7 -3.48 -10.12 2.22
N ARG A 8 -3.22 -10.68 1.04
CA ARG A 8 -3.45 -12.10 0.76
C ARG A 8 -2.40 -12.64 -0.20
N LEU A 9 -1.52 -13.50 0.30
CA LEU A 9 -0.62 -14.31 -0.51
C LEU A 9 -1.07 -15.77 -0.46
N ALA A 10 -0.85 -16.50 -1.56
CA ALA A 10 -0.94 -17.96 -1.52
C ALA A 10 0.06 -18.52 -0.48
N PRO A 11 -0.25 -19.62 0.24
CA PRO A 11 0.63 -20.14 1.30
C PRO A 11 2.07 -20.40 0.84
N GLU A 12 2.26 -20.80 -0.41
CA GLU A 12 3.55 -21.07 -1.02
C GLU A 12 4.36 -19.78 -1.18
N VAL A 13 3.71 -18.71 -1.66
CA VAL A 13 4.30 -17.37 -1.82
C VAL A 13 4.54 -16.73 -0.46
N TRP A 14 3.65 -16.94 0.51
CA TRP A 14 3.85 -16.49 1.89
C TRP A 14 5.11 -17.10 2.48
N ARG A 15 5.33 -18.41 2.26
CA ARG A 15 6.50 -19.12 2.79
C ARG A 15 7.82 -18.57 2.24
N THR A 16 7.92 -18.30 0.94
CA THR A 16 9.14 -17.74 0.33
C THR A 16 9.37 -16.30 0.77
N SER A 17 8.30 -15.55 0.97
CA SER A 17 8.35 -14.15 1.37
C SER A 17 8.79 -13.94 2.85
N LEU A 18 8.92 -15.01 3.67
CA LEU A 18 9.43 -14.95 5.05
C LEU A 18 10.95 -14.76 5.14
N ASP A 19 11.65 -14.77 4.01
CA ASP A 19 13.10 -14.60 3.97
C ASP A 19 13.49 -13.16 4.36
N GLU A 20 14.17 -13.01 5.50
CA GLU A 20 14.58 -11.71 6.03
C GLU A 20 15.46 -10.91 5.06
N ARG A 21 16.17 -11.59 4.15
CA ARG A 21 17.00 -10.96 3.13
C ARG A 21 16.18 -10.17 2.11
N LEU A 22 14.86 -10.38 2.02
CA LEU A 22 13.96 -9.54 1.23
C LEU A 22 13.89 -8.10 1.77
N THR A 23 14.21 -7.87 3.05
CA THR A 23 14.26 -6.51 3.61
C THR A 23 15.54 -5.76 3.23
N ASP A 24 16.57 -6.46 2.73
CA ASP A 24 17.75 -5.84 2.17
C ASP A 24 17.47 -5.39 0.72
N ARG A 25 17.62 -4.09 0.49
CA ARG A 25 17.30 -3.47 -0.80
C ARG A 25 18.14 -3.99 -1.97
N GLU A 26 19.42 -4.27 -1.74
CA GLU A 26 20.32 -4.76 -2.79
C GLU A 26 19.95 -6.20 -3.16
N ILE A 27 19.69 -7.03 -2.14
CA ILE A 27 19.30 -8.42 -2.34
C ILE A 27 17.92 -8.51 -3.00
N ALA A 28 16.94 -7.73 -2.55
CA ALA A 28 15.60 -7.72 -3.14
C ALA A 28 15.62 -7.30 -4.62
N ARG A 29 16.43 -6.30 -4.99
CA ARG A 29 16.57 -5.85 -6.39
C ARG A 29 17.29 -6.86 -7.28
N SER A 30 18.16 -7.69 -6.72
CA SER A 30 18.94 -8.67 -7.50
C SER A 30 18.07 -9.76 -8.14
N GLY A 31 16.85 -9.97 -7.64
CA GLY A 31 15.99 -11.09 -8.05
C GLY A 31 16.56 -12.46 -7.69
N SER A 32 17.58 -12.52 -6.82
CA SER A 32 18.25 -13.77 -6.42
C SER A 32 17.46 -14.59 -5.40
N ILE A 33 16.40 -14.02 -4.84
CA ILE A 33 15.50 -14.66 -3.89
C ILE A 33 14.06 -14.47 -4.35
N GLU A 34 13.28 -15.54 -4.28
CA GLU A 34 11.84 -15.50 -4.58
C GLU A 34 11.06 -14.99 -3.37
N GLY A 35 10.04 -14.18 -3.61
CA GLY A 35 9.15 -13.67 -2.56
C GLY A 35 8.82 -12.19 -2.77
N HIS A 36 8.05 -11.64 -1.85
CA HIS A 36 7.65 -10.24 -1.87
C HIS A 36 7.96 -9.56 -0.54
N ILE A 37 8.36 -8.30 -0.62
CA ILE A 37 8.48 -7.43 0.55
C ILE A 37 7.07 -7.08 1.04
N TRP A 38 6.74 -7.39 2.29
CA TRP A 38 5.45 -7.03 2.90
C TRP A 38 5.54 -6.00 4.02
N VAL A 39 6.74 -5.71 4.52
CA VAL A 39 7.02 -4.67 5.52
C VAL A 39 8.22 -3.86 5.04
N GLY A 40 8.14 -2.53 5.09
CA GLY A 40 9.16 -1.63 4.55
C GLY A 40 8.70 -0.98 3.24
N SER A 41 9.44 -1.19 2.14
CA SER A 41 9.11 -0.63 0.82
C SER A 41 8.37 -1.64 -0.05
N GLN A 42 7.25 -1.24 -0.63
CA GLN A 42 6.57 -2.02 -1.66
C GLN A 42 6.49 -1.25 -2.97
N GLU A 43 6.66 -1.98 -4.08
CA GLU A 43 6.31 -1.47 -5.39
C GLU A 43 4.78 -1.43 -5.50
N LEU A 44 4.24 -0.22 -5.69
CA LEU A 44 2.84 -0.06 -6.01
C LEU A 44 2.65 -0.47 -7.48
N TYR A 45 1.73 -1.40 -7.70
CA TYR A 45 1.34 -1.85 -9.02
C TYR A 45 -0.13 -2.28 -8.98
N PRO A 46 -1.01 -1.69 -9.81
CA PRO A 46 -0.73 -0.65 -10.82
C PRO A 46 -0.40 0.74 -10.25
N GLY A 47 -0.53 0.97 -8.94
CA GLY A 47 -0.34 2.28 -8.33
C GLY A 47 -1.48 2.63 -7.38
N GLY A 48 -1.65 3.93 -7.11
CA GLY A 48 -2.80 4.48 -6.40
C GLY A 48 -3.86 5.01 -7.36
N HIS A 49 -5.14 4.80 -7.04
CA HIS A 49 -6.24 5.43 -7.76
C HIS A 49 -7.31 5.97 -6.80
N LEU A 50 -7.88 7.12 -7.15
CA LEU A 50 -9.00 7.70 -6.41
C LEU A 50 -10.28 6.90 -6.70
N VAL A 51 -11.10 6.72 -5.68
CA VAL A 51 -12.40 6.08 -5.80
C VAL A 51 -13.46 7.15 -6.02
N ASP A 52 -13.93 7.24 -7.26
CA ASP A 52 -15.01 8.14 -7.63
C ASP A 52 -16.30 7.77 -6.88
N ALA A 53 -17.00 8.80 -6.38
CA ALA A 53 -18.26 8.64 -5.68
C ALA A 53 -18.21 7.61 -4.52
N SER A 54 -17.13 7.62 -3.73
CA SER A 54 -16.99 6.83 -2.52
C SER A 54 -18.09 7.11 -1.46
N ASP A 55 -18.86 6.07 -1.12
CA ASP A 55 -19.81 6.10 0.01
C ASP A 55 -19.11 6.32 1.36
N PRO A 56 -17.99 5.61 1.66
CA PRO A 56 -17.25 5.85 2.89
C PRO A 56 -16.74 7.30 3.02
N ALA A 57 -16.18 7.87 1.94
CA ALA A 57 -15.70 9.25 1.95
C ALA A 57 -16.85 10.24 2.14
N ARG A 58 -18.01 10.04 1.49
CA ARG A 58 -19.22 10.85 1.73
C ARG A 58 -19.68 10.78 3.18
N ALA A 59 -19.72 9.59 3.76
CA ALA A 59 -20.14 9.42 5.15
C ALA A 59 -19.20 10.17 6.11
N TRP A 60 -17.88 10.14 5.84
CA TRP A 60 -16.91 10.96 6.57
C TRP A 60 -17.16 12.45 6.36
N SER A 61 -17.38 12.90 5.12
CA SER A 61 -17.66 14.31 4.83
C SER A 61 -18.90 14.84 5.54
N ASP A 62 -19.99 14.09 5.52
CA ASP A 62 -21.25 14.49 6.16
C ASP A 62 -21.11 14.54 7.68
N ALA A 63 -20.29 13.68 8.27
CA ALA A 63 -20.14 13.58 9.72
C ALA A 63 -19.34 14.74 10.34
N ILE A 64 -18.38 15.31 9.60
CA ILE A 64 -17.48 16.35 10.13
C ILE A 64 -17.41 17.62 9.27
N GLU A 65 -18.28 17.73 8.25
CA GLU A 65 -18.45 18.92 7.39
C GLU A 65 -17.16 19.37 6.68
N ILE A 66 -16.32 18.41 6.27
CA ILE A 66 -15.08 18.62 5.53
C ILE A 66 -15.04 17.65 4.34
N ASP A 67 -14.51 18.06 3.20
CA ASP A 67 -14.36 17.15 2.06
C ASP A 67 -13.36 16.02 2.38
N PHE A 68 -13.79 14.78 2.16
CA PHE A 68 -12.99 13.57 2.27
C PHE A 68 -12.96 12.87 0.91
N GLN A 69 -11.86 12.19 0.64
CA GLN A 69 -11.62 11.38 -0.55
C GLN A 69 -11.21 9.98 -0.13
N GLU A 70 -11.41 9.02 -1.03
CA GLU A 70 -10.92 7.66 -0.87
C GLU A 70 -9.88 7.36 -1.97
N ILE A 71 -8.76 6.76 -1.57
CA ILE A 71 -7.73 6.23 -2.48
C ILE A 71 -7.50 4.75 -2.19
N VAL A 72 -7.34 3.96 -3.23
CA VAL A 72 -6.88 2.58 -3.15
C VAL A 72 -5.46 2.52 -3.70
N LEU A 73 -4.52 2.10 -2.85
CA LEU A 73 -3.14 1.83 -3.20
C LEU A 73 -2.98 0.32 -3.37
N GLU A 74 -2.67 -0.13 -4.58
CA GLU A 74 -2.48 -1.53 -4.90
C GLU A 74 -0.99 -1.86 -5.06
N SER A 75 -0.58 -2.99 -4.50
CA SER A 75 0.70 -3.63 -4.76
C SER A 75 0.47 -5.10 -5.15
N ASN A 76 1.55 -5.79 -5.49
CA ASN A 76 1.52 -7.22 -5.77
C ASN A 76 1.07 -8.08 -4.57
N VAL A 77 0.99 -7.51 -3.36
CA VAL A 77 0.82 -8.23 -2.10
C VAL A 77 -0.38 -7.75 -1.29
N GLN A 78 -0.70 -6.47 -1.39
CA GLN A 78 -1.74 -5.84 -0.58
C GLN A 78 -2.47 -4.74 -1.35
N ALA A 79 -3.71 -4.52 -0.91
CA ALA A 79 -4.45 -3.30 -1.20
C ALA A 79 -4.60 -2.51 0.10
N ILE A 80 -4.29 -1.22 0.06
CA ILE A 80 -4.51 -0.28 1.15
C ILE A 80 -5.59 0.70 0.69
N THR A 81 -6.70 0.76 1.41
CA THR A 81 -7.75 1.77 1.20
C THR A 81 -7.62 2.84 2.26
N LEU A 82 -7.50 4.10 1.85
CA LEU A 82 -7.41 5.24 2.76
C LEU A 82 -8.56 6.21 2.52
N ILE A 83 -9.20 6.66 3.61
CA ILE A 83 -10.18 7.75 3.60
C ILE A 83 -9.58 8.94 4.35
N PHE A 84 -9.43 10.06 3.65
CA PHE A 84 -8.66 11.22 4.12
C PHE A 84 -9.28 12.55 3.64
N SER A 85 -9.10 13.62 4.41
CA SER A 85 -9.47 14.98 3.99
C SER A 85 -8.35 15.68 3.22
N ASP A 86 -7.11 15.37 3.59
CA ASP A 86 -5.90 15.90 2.97
C ASP A 86 -4.81 14.83 3.03
N LEU A 87 -4.05 14.67 1.94
CA LEU A 87 -2.99 13.67 1.81
C LEU A 87 -1.79 14.29 1.11
N GLU A 88 -0.69 14.40 1.85
CA GLU A 88 0.61 14.78 1.28
C GLU A 88 1.41 13.51 0.95
N VAL A 89 1.90 13.43 -0.29
CA VAL A 89 2.80 12.35 -0.73
C VAL A 89 4.18 12.95 -0.93
N ALA A 90 5.15 12.44 -0.17
CA ALA A 90 6.55 12.84 -0.29
C ALA A 90 7.36 11.76 -1.00
N GLU A 91 8.12 12.15 -2.02
CA GLU A 91 9.17 11.30 -2.59
C GLU A 91 10.37 11.34 -1.65
N LEU A 92 10.77 10.17 -1.14
CA LEU A 92 11.98 10.03 -0.35
C LEU A 92 13.12 9.64 -1.28
N ASP A 93 14.19 10.43 -1.29
CA ASP A 93 15.42 10.05 -1.98
C ASP A 93 15.97 8.79 -1.30
N THR A 94 15.90 7.67 -2.01
CA THR A 94 16.38 6.39 -1.49
C THR A 94 17.91 6.25 -1.64
N ALA A 95 18.63 7.26 -2.14
CA ALA A 95 20.09 7.29 -2.13
C ALA A 95 20.64 7.60 -0.73
N GLN A 96 20.53 6.63 0.18
CA GLN A 96 21.42 6.47 1.33
C GLN A 96 21.96 5.04 1.35
#